data_AF-A0A5Q3RXA2-F1
#
_entry.id   AF-A0A5Q3RXA2-F1
#
_cell.length_a   1.000
_cell.length_b   1.000
_cell.length_c   1.000
_cell.angle_alpha   90.00
_cell.angle_beta   90.00
_cell.angle_gamma   90.00
#
_symmetry.space_group_name_H-M   'P 1'
#
loop_
_entity.id
_entity.type
_entity.pdbx_description
1 polymer ?
#
loop_
_entity_poly.entity_id
_entity_poly.type
_entity_poly.pdbx_seq_one_letter_code
_entity_poly.pdbx_strand_id
1 'polypeptide(L)'
;MKLKAIATLGALALLLQACATPHVVQTKKITDNELTCSQIKSEIAEAEEFEKKARAERKVTGKNVAAAVFFWPALLGTYSNTEEAITAAKERQAFLTDLYSKKNCQ
;
A
#
# COMPACT_ATOMS: atom_id res chain seq x y z
N MET A 1 46.17 8.68 -10.73
CA MET A 1 44.97 8.13 -11.40
C MET A 1 44.03 7.39 -10.45
N LYS A 2 44.52 6.62 -9.47
CA LYS A 2 43.66 5.83 -8.55
C LYS A 2 42.72 6.66 -7.66
N LEU A 3 43.15 7.83 -7.19
CA LEU A 3 42.34 8.70 -6.31
C LEU A 3 41.17 9.37 -7.04
N LYS A 4 41.35 9.75 -8.32
CA LYS A 4 40.27 10.32 -9.15
C LYS A 4 39.19 9.27 -9.45
N ALA A 5 39.60 8.03 -9.72
CA ALA A 5 38.69 6.91 -9.97
C ALA A 5 37.83 6.54 -8.74
N ILE A 6 38.42 6.58 -7.54
CA ILE A 6 37.71 6.34 -6.27
C ILE A 6 36.71 7.47 -5.98
N ALA A 7 37.08 8.73 -6.22
CA ALA A 7 36.19 9.87 -6.03
C ALA A 7 34.98 9.82 -6.99
N THR A 8 35.18 9.41 -8.25
CA THR A 8 34.07 9.25 -9.21
C THR A 8 33.15 8.06 -8.88
N LEU A 9 33.68 6.97 -8.32
CA LEU A 9 32.85 5.83 -7.89
C LEU A 9 32.00 6.17 -6.66
N GLY A 10 32.58 6.91 -5.70
CA GLY A 10 31.86 7.37 -4.50
C GLY A 10 30.73 8.35 -4.80
N ALA A 11 30.94 9.25 -5.77
CA ALA A 11 29.91 10.19 -6.20
C ALA A 11 28.69 9.51 -6.85
N LEU A 12 28.89 8.39 -7.57
CA LEU A 12 27.79 7.63 -8.19
C LEU A 12 26.95 6.85 -7.15
N ALA A 13 27.56 6.40 -6.05
CA ALA A 13 26.84 5.72 -4.97
C ALA A 13 25.90 6.67 -4.19
N LEU A 14 26.24 7.97 -4.10
CA LEU A 14 25.40 8.97 -3.43
C LEU A 14 24.15 9.36 -4.23
N LEU A 15 24.15 9.16 -5.55
CA LEU A 15 23.00 9.45 -6.41
C LEU A 15 21.90 8.37 -6.36
N LEU A 16 22.20 7.17 -5.84
CA LEU A 16 21.24 6.07 -5.70
C LEU A 16 20.31 6.19 -4.48
N GLN A 17 20.56 7.14 -3.57
CA GLN A 17 19.79 7.31 -2.33
C GLN A 17 18.58 8.25 -2.50
N ALA A 18 18.39 8.87 -3.67
CA ALA A 18 17.43 9.98 -3.83
C ALA A 18 15.99 9.59 -4.24
N CYS A 19 15.69 8.32 -4.50
CA CYS A 19 14.30 7.87 -4.70
C CYS A 19 13.64 7.45 -3.37
N ALA A 20 13.71 8.29 -2.35
CA ALA A 20 12.83 8.15 -1.20
C ALA A 20 11.43 8.62 -1.63
N THR A 21 10.66 7.71 -2.26
CA THR A 21 9.24 7.93 -2.53
C THR A 21 8.55 8.28 -1.21
N PRO A 22 7.71 9.32 -1.17
CA PRO A 22 7.04 9.72 0.05
C PRO A 22 6.21 8.56 0.60
N HIS A 23 6.01 8.58 1.92
CA HIS A 23 5.03 7.73 2.56
C HIS A 23 3.65 8.10 2.03
N VAL A 24 3.15 7.34 1.04
CA VAL A 24 1.85 7.60 0.44
C VAL A 24 1.06 6.32 0.53
N VAL A 25 -0.01 6.40 1.31
CA VAL A 25 -1.07 5.41 1.36
C VAL A 25 -2.20 5.91 0.49
N GLN A 26 -2.50 5.22 -0.61
CA GLN A 26 -3.66 5.50 -1.45
C GLN A 26 -4.70 4.39 -1.28
N THR A 27 -5.89 4.80 -0.87
CA THR A 27 -7.07 3.94 -0.69
C THR A 27 -8.02 4.01 -1.89
N LYS A 28 -7.63 4.74 -2.94
CA LYS A 28 -8.38 4.94 -4.18
C LYS A 28 -7.43 4.77 -5.37
N LYS A 29 -7.87 4.04 -6.38
CA LYS A 29 -7.22 3.89 -7.67
C LYS A 29 -7.96 4.78 -8.67
N ILE A 30 -7.22 5.44 -9.56
CA ILE A 30 -7.81 6.28 -10.61
C ILE A 30 -8.77 5.50 -11.53
N THR A 31 -8.54 4.20 -11.66
CA THR A 31 -9.34 3.26 -12.47
C THR A 31 -10.56 2.71 -11.73
N ASP A 32 -10.80 3.06 -10.46
CA ASP A 32 -11.91 2.48 -9.71
C ASP A 32 -13.28 2.73 -10.36
N ASN A 33 -13.44 3.91 -10.95
CA ASN A 33 -14.68 4.26 -11.65
C ASN A 33 -14.96 3.37 -12.87
N GLU A 34 -13.97 2.65 -13.40
CA GLU A 34 -14.09 1.75 -14.54
C GLU A 34 -14.47 0.33 -14.13
N LEU A 35 -14.40 0.00 -12.83
CA LEU A 35 -14.71 -1.34 -12.32
C LEU A 35 -16.18 -1.70 -12.54
N THR A 36 -16.41 -2.94 -12.91
CA THR A 36 -17.73 -3.59 -12.92
C THR A 36 -18.17 -3.97 -11.52
N CYS A 37 -19.46 -4.25 -11.31
CA CYS A 37 -20.00 -4.65 -10.00
C CYS A 37 -19.30 -5.88 -9.41
N SER A 38 -18.93 -6.86 -10.23
CA SER A 38 -18.20 -8.06 -9.77
C SER A 38 -16.75 -7.75 -9.40
N GLN A 39 -16.10 -6.86 -10.14
CA GLN A 39 -14.75 -6.41 -9.82
C GLN A 39 -14.72 -5.59 -8.52
N ILE A 40 -15.72 -4.73 -8.29
CA ILE A 40 -15.85 -4.00 -7.02
C ILE A 40 -15.99 -4.96 -5.84
N LYS A 41 -16.82 -6.01 -5.96
CA LYS A 41 -16.91 -7.06 -4.91
C LYS A 41 -15.57 -7.75 -4.65
N SER A 42 -14.83 -8.04 -5.72
CA SER A 42 -13.52 -8.69 -5.62
C SER A 42 -12.52 -7.79 -4.89
N GLU A 43 -12.46 -6.51 -5.26
CA GLU A 43 -11.60 -5.52 -4.59
C GLU A 43 -11.99 -5.28 -3.12
N ILE A 44 -13.29 -5.34 -2.77
CA ILE A 44 -13.75 -5.31 -1.37
C ILE A 44 -13.21 -6.52 -0.62
N ALA A 45 -13.37 -7.74 -1.17
CA ALA A 45 -12.89 -8.97 -0.55
C ALA A 45 -11.36 -8.97 -0.35
N GLU A 46 -10.60 -8.45 -1.32
CA GLU A 46 -9.16 -8.28 -1.18
C GLU A 46 -8.78 -7.29 -0.07
N ALA A 47 -9.52 -6.18 0.06
CA ALA A 47 -9.30 -5.20 1.13
C ALA A 47 -9.66 -5.76 2.52
N GLU A 48 -10.68 -6.61 2.62
CA GLU A 48 -11.04 -7.34 3.85
C GLU A 48 -9.96 -8.37 4.23
N GLU A 49 -9.45 -9.12 3.26
CA GLU A 49 -8.36 -10.07 3.50
C GLU A 49 -7.09 -9.36 3.97
N PHE A 50 -6.77 -8.22 3.36
CA PHE A 50 -5.66 -7.38 3.78
C PHE A 50 -5.83 -6.88 5.22
N GLU A 51 -7.02 -6.39 5.59
CA GLU A 51 -7.31 -5.99 6.97
C GLU A 51 -7.09 -7.15 7.95
N LYS A 52 -7.60 -8.34 7.61
CA LYS A 52 -7.43 -9.55 8.43
C LYS A 52 -5.96 -9.91 8.63
N LYS A 53 -5.15 -9.86 7.57
CA LYS A 53 -3.71 -10.10 7.63
C LYS A 53 -3.01 -9.06 8.49
N ALA A 54 -3.30 -7.77 8.29
CA ALA A 54 -2.74 -6.68 9.10
C ALA A 54 -3.08 -6.84 10.60
N ARG A 55 -4.31 -7.28 10.93
CA ARG A 55 -4.73 -7.59 12.30
C ARG A 55 -4.04 -8.82 12.90
N ALA A 56 -3.85 -9.87 12.10
CA ALA A 56 -3.17 -11.09 12.54
C ALA A 56 -1.70 -10.80 12.86
N GLU A 57 -1.03 -10.08 11.95
CA GLU A 57 0.34 -9.64 12.12
C GLU A 57 0.53 -8.79 13.39
N ARG A 58 -0.38 -7.85 13.65
CA ARG A 58 -0.38 -7.06 14.90
C ARG A 58 -0.35 -7.92 16.17
N LYS A 59 -1.00 -9.08 16.17
CA LYS A 59 -1.10 -9.97 17.35
C LYS A 59 0.16 -10.82 17.57
N VAL A 60 0.89 -11.15 16.51
CA VAL A 60 1.99 -12.13 16.56
C VAL A 60 3.30 -11.48 16.98
N THR A 61 3.60 -10.29 16.47
CA THR A 61 4.99 -9.80 16.49
C THR A 61 5.29 -8.80 17.60
N GLY A 62 4.29 -8.18 18.24
CA GLY A 62 4.45 -7.32 19.45
C GLY A 62 5.36 -6.09 19.30
N LYS A 63 6.10 -5.97 18.20
CA LYS A 63 7.05 -4.91 17.84
C LYS A 63 7.01 -4.72 16.32
N ASN A 64 6.74 -3.48 15.91
CA ASN A 64 7.06 -2.91 14.59
C ASN A 64 6.91 -3.86 13.40
N VAL A 65 5.67 -4.28 13.16
CA VAL A 65 5.27 -5.06 11.97
C VAL A 65 5.14 -4.14 10.77
N ALA A 66 6.21 -3.41 10.50
CA ALA A 66 6.35 -2.73 9.24
C ALA A 66 6.46 -3.82 8.16
N ALA A 67 7.56 -4.55 8.07
CA ALA A 67 7.94 -5.31 6.87
C ALA A 67 6.91 -6.31 6.26
N ALA A 68 6.03 -6.97 7.01
CA ALA A 68 5.21 -8.08 6.48
C ALA A 68 3.93 -7.63 5.73
N VAL A 69 3.46 -6.39 5.93
CA VAL A 69 2.18 -5.88 5.40
C VAL A 69 2.39 -4.82 4.30
N PHE A 70 3.59 -4.75 3.71
CA PHE A 70 4.00 -3.58 2.90
C PHE A 70 3.60 -3.60 1.43
N PHE A 71 3.10 -4.72 0.89
CA PHE A 71 2.96 -4.88 -0.55
C PHE A 71 1.72 -5.70 -0.95
N TRP A 72 0.55 -5.26 -0.51
CA TRP A 72 -0.70 -5.86 -1.01
C TRP A 72 -1.25 -5.05 -2.19
N PRO A 73 -1.48 -5.64 -3.37
CA PRO A 73 -1.89 -4.91 -4.58
C PRO A 73 -3.21 -4.12 -4.44
N ALA A 74 -4.10 -4.52 -3.51
CA ALA A 74 -5.38 -3.85 -3.31
C ALA A 74 -5.22 -2.42 -2.79
N LEU A 75 -4.08 -2.08 -2.19
CA LEU A 75 -3.76 -0.75 -1.71
C LEU A 75 -2.39 -0.31 -2.21
N LEU A 76 -2.28 0.93 -2.66
CA LEU A 76 -1.01 1.47 -3.13
C LEU A 76 -0.33 2.20 -1.99
N GLY A 77 0.74 1.65 -1.43
CA GLY A 77 1.53 2.36 -0.45
C GLY A 77 2.34 1.48 0.49
N THR A 78 3.27 2.14 1.16
CA THR A 78 3.97 1.61 2.34
C THR A 78 3.21 2.05 3.59
N TYR A 79 3.20 1.25 4.66
CA TYR A 79 2.48 1.56 5.91
C TYR A 79 3.43 1.68 7.08
N SER A 80 3.47 2.79 7.80
CA SER A 80 4.40 3.00 8.92
C SER A 80 4.15 2.01 10.06
N ASN A 81 2.93 1.49 10.17
CA ASN A 81 2.56 0.48 11.17
C ASN A 81 1.27 -0.27 10.77
N THR A 82 0.90 -1.28 11.56
CA THR A 82 -0.30 -2.09 11.34
C THR A 82 -1.61 -1.31 11.48
N GLU A 83 -1.68 -0.29 12.33
CA GLU A 83 -2.91 0.49 12.52
C GLU A 83 -3.19 1.37 11.29
N GLU A 84 -2.15 1.93 10.68
CA GLU A 84 -2.27 2.66 9.42
C GLU A 84 -2.69 1.73 8.28
N ALA A 85 -2.12 0.52 8.20
CA ALA A 85 -2.56 -0.50 7.24
C ALA A 85 -4.04 -0.88 7.45
N ILE A 86 -4.46 -1.12 8.69
CA ILE A 86 -5.85 -1.43 9.03
C ILE A 86 -6.79 -0.27 8.65
N THR A 87 -6.38 0.97 8.92
CA THR A 87 -7.17 2.16 8.61
C THR A 87 -7.33 2.32 7.10
N ALA A 88 -6.24 2.17 6.34
CA ALA A 88 -6.26 2.23 4.89
C ALA A 88 -7.16 1.16 4.26
N ALA A 89 -7.12 -0.07 4.81
CA ALA A 89 -7.98 -1.17 4.39
C ALA A 89 -9.46 -0.81 4.55
N LYS A 90 -9.83 -0.24 5.70
CA LYS A 90 -11.20 0.17 5.99
C LYS A 90 -11.68 1.32 5.11
N GLU A 91 -10.83 2.32 4.89
CA GLU A 91 -11.15 3.43 3.98
C GLU A 91 -11.39 2.94 2.56
N ARG A 92 -10.58 1.98 2.09
CA ARG A 92 -10.75 1.33 0.79
C ARG A 92 -12.07 0.57 0.70
N GLN A 93 -12.40 -0.25 1.69
CA GLN A 93 -13.67 -0.97 1.76
C GLN A 93 -14.85 0.01 1.73
N ALA A 94 -14.80 1.07 2.53
CA ALA A 94 -15.85 2.09 2.60
C ALA A 94 -16.03 2.80 1.25
N PHE A 95 -14.94 3.21 0.61
CA PHE A 95 -14.97 3.84 -0.70
C PHE A 95 -15.56 2.90 -1.77
N LEU A 96 -15.12 1.64 -1.82
CA LEU A 96 -15.64 0.67 -2.79
C LEU A 96 -17.11 0.34 -2.55
N THR A 97 -17.56 0.30 -1.30
CA THR A 97 -18.97 0.08 -0.93
C THR A 97 -19.85 1.25 -1.38
N ASP A 98 -19.38 2.49 -1.17
CA ASP A 98 -20.04 3.69 -1.69
C ASP A 98 -20.08 3.67 -3.23
N LEU A 99 -18.98 3.32 -3.89
CA LEU A 99 -18.92 3.18 -5.35
C LEU A 99 -19.86 2.09 -5.88
N TYR A 100 -19.94 0.94 -5.20
CA TYR A 100 -20.87 -0.14 -5.52
C TYR A 100 -22.32 0.35 -5.51
N SER A 101 -22.67 1.13 -4.49
CA SER A 101 -24.01 1.71 -4.32
C SER A 101 -24.28 2.77 -5.40
N LYS A 102 -23.32 3.67 -5.66
CA LYS A 102 -23.42 4.70 -6.71
C LYS A 102 -23.60 4.13 -8.12
N LYS A 103 -23.05 2.95 -8.39
CA LYS A 103 -23.20 2.23 -9.65
C LYS A 103 -24.49 1.40 -9.74
N ASN A 104 -25.37 1.45 -8.73
CA ASN A 104 -26.61 0.66 -8.65
C ASN A 104 -26.36 -0.84 -8.81
N CYS A 105 -25.30 -1.36 -8.20
CA CYS A 105 -24.96 -2.78 -8.27
C CYS A 105 -25.79 -3.66 -7.32
N GLN A 106 -26.70 -3.09 -6.52
CA GLN A 106 -27.52 -3.81 -5.54
C GLN A 106 -28.44 -4.85 -6.19
#